data_AF-A0A2S2PCX1-F1
#
_entry.id   AF-A0A2S2PCX1-F1
#
_cell.length_a   1.000
_cell.length_b   1.000
_cell.length_c   1.000
_cell.angle_alpha   90.00
_cell.angle_beta   90.00
_cell.angle_gamma   90.00
#
_symmetry.space_group_name_H-M   'P 1'
#
loop_
_entity.id
_entity.type
_entity.pdbx_description
1 polymer ?
#
loop_
_entity_poly.entity_id
_entity_poly.type
_entity_poly.pdbx_seq_one_letter_code
_entity_poly.pdbx_strand_id
1 'polypeptide(L)'
;MAKMGWHKSLKDLQAEGHRVIVTYNYLPITLYANDENLWTPVPRYWPNAQKLTTFEDYVRFYINKIQNDSGVTVLMAELTPNPLDVIFNRGYGLRHMSSIVNESLFKWFSMPEWGKHFNIVAVDFLQSTNIIDAAIHWNTKKIIPSNK
;
A
#
# COMPACT_ATOMS: atom_id res chain seq x y z
N MET A 1 -26.60 -3.71 15.45
CA MET A 1 -25.41 -2.92 15.03
C MET A 1 -24.86 -3.57 13.77
N ALA A 2 -24.60 -2.80 12.71
CA ALA A 2 -24.05 -3.36 11.47
C ALA A 2 -22.64 -3.88 11.73
N LYS A 3 -22.37 -5.15 11.43
CA LYS A 3 -21.05 -5.76 11.59
C LYS A 3 -20.08 -5.02 10.67
N MET A 4 -19.22 -4.15 11.21
CA MET A 4 -18.26 -3.37 10.42
C MET A 4 -17.21 -4.34 9.89
N GLY A 5 -17.10 -4.51 8.56
CA GLY A 5 -16.15 -5.47 7.98
C GLY A 5 -15.82 -5.14 6.53
N TRP A 6 -14.81 -5.82 5.99
CA TRP A 6 -14.29 -5.61 4.62
C TRP A 6 -15.27 -5.92 3.48
N HIS A 7 -16.51 -6.31 3.80
CA HIS A 7 -17.57 -6.58 2.82
C HIS A 7 -18.35 -5.33 2.40
N LYS A 8 -18.24 -4.21 3.12
CA LYS A 8 -18.84 -2.93 2.71
C LYS A 8 -17.88 -2.17 1.79
N SER A 9 -18.38 -1.68 0.66
CA SER A 9 -17.61 -0.83 -0.23
C SER A 9 -17.53 0.61 0.32
N LEU A 10 -16.55 1.39 -0.16
CA LEU A 10 -16.47 2.82 0.17
C LEU A 10 -17.75 3.56 -0.27
N LYS A 11 -18.36 3.14 -1.39
CA LYS A 11 -19.61 3.71 -1.89
C LYS A 11 -20.77 3.47 -0.92
N ASP A 12 -20.86 2.28 -0.33
CA ASP A 12 -21.89 1.96 0.66
C ASP A 12 -21.73 2.83 1.90
N LEU A 13 -20.49 2.95 2.40
CA LEU A 13 -20.17 3.81 3.55
C LEU A 13 -20.52 5.28 3.29
N GLN A 14 -20.23 5.79 2.09
CA GLN A 14 -20.56 7.16 1.70
C GLN A 14 -22.08 7.38 1.60
N ALA A 15 -22.82 6.43 1.00
CA ALA A 15 -24.27 6.50 0.88
C ALA A 15 -24.99 6.49 2.25
N GLU A 16 -24.41 5.79 3.24
CA GLU A 16 -24.89 5.74 4.62
C GLU A 16 -24.45 6.97 5.46
N GLY A 17 -23.68 7.91 4.88
CA GLY A 17 -23.18 9.09 5.59
C GLY A 17 -22.04 8.81 6.56
N HIS A 18 -21.38 7.64 6.44
CA HIS A 18 -20.22 7.28 7.24
C HIS A 18 -18.91 7.85 6.68
N ARG A 19 -17.91 7.99 7.55
CA ARG A 19 -16.55 8.41 7.20
C ARG A 19 -15.58 7.29 7.57
N VAL A 20 -14.61 7.04 6.70
CA VAL A 20 -13.49 6.14 7.02
C VAL A 20 -12.39 6.96 7.68
N ILE A 21 -12.02 6.56 8.90
CA ILE A 21 -10.87 7.11 9.62
C ILE A 21 -9.76 6.07 9.56
N VAL A 22 -8.62 6.45 8.98
CA VAL A 22 -7.42 5.62 8.97
C VAL A 22 -6.49 6.14 10.05
N THR A 23 -6.13 5.29 11.00
CA THR A 23 -5.23 5.63 12.11
C THR A 23 -4.10 4.62 12.22
N TYR A 24 -2.99 5.07 12.81
CA TYR A 24 -1.92 4.17 13.22
C TYR A 24 -2.32 3.42 14.47
N ASN A 25 -1.95 2.14 14.53
CA ASN A 25 -2.01 1.36 15.76
C ASN A 25 -0.60 1.31 16.36
N TYR A 26 -0.45 1.81 17.59
CA TYR A 26 0.80 1.75 18.35
C TYR A 26 0.87 0.51 19.24
N LEU A 27 -0.26 -0.19 19.42
CA LEU A 27 -0.42 -1.35 20.27
C LEU A 27 -0.40 -2.65 19.45
N PRO A 28 -0.04 -3.80 20.05
CA PRO A 28 -0.02 -5.08 19.36
C PRO A 28 -1.33 -5.37 18.61
N ILE A 29 -1.22 -5.82 17.36
CA ILE A 29 -2.36 -6.15 16.46
C ILE A 29 -3.39 -7.07 17.16
N THR A 30 -2.92 -7.94 18.06
CA THR A 30 -3.73 -8.92 18.79
C THR A 30 -4.73 -8.31 19.77
N LEU A 31 -4.51 -7.08 20.26
CA LEU A 31 -5.39 -6.47 21.27
C LEU A 31 -6.73 -5.97 20.68
N TYR A 32 -6.79 -5.69 19.38
CA TYR A 32 -7.98 -5.15 18.71
C TYR A 32 -8.48 -6.02 17.55
N ALA A 33 -7.93 -7.22 17.37
CA ALA A 33 -8.33 -8.10 16.28
C ALA A 33 -9.82 -8.47 16.29
N ASN A 34 -10.49 -8.31 17.44
CA ASN A 34 -11.91 -8.62 17.67
C ASN A 34 -12.71 -7.43 18.22
N ASP A 35 -12.24 -6.19 18.09
CA ASP A 35 -13.04 -5.04 18.50
C ASP A 35 -14.19 -4.84 17.51
N GLU A 36 -15.43 -4.81 18.00
CA GLU A 36 -16.63 -4.71 17.16
C GLU A 36 -16.73 -3.38 16.41
N ASN A 37 -15.99 -2.35 16.84
CA ASN A 37 -16.02 -1.00 16.27
C ASN A 37 -14.84 -0.70 15.35
N LEU A 38 -13.84 -1.59 15.27
CA LEU A 38 -12.62 -1.39 14.48
C LEU A 38 -12.44 -2.51 13.47
N TRP A 39 -11.95 -2.14 12.28
CA TRP A 39 -11.42 -3.15 11.37
C TRP A 39 -10.11 -3.73 11.91
N THR A 40 -9.84 -5.00 11.55
CA THR A 40 -8.57 -5.65 11.87
C THR A 40 -7.41 -4.77 11.37
N PRO A 41 -6.38 -4.53 12.20
CA PRO A 41 -5.22 -3.77 11.79
C PRO A 41 -4.58 -4.34 10.53
N VAL A 42 -4.20 -3.45 9.60
CA VAL A 42 -3.59 -3.83 8.33
C VAL A 42 -2.07 -3.88 8.49
N PRO A 43 -1.42 -5.04 8.26
CA PRO A 43 0.04 -5.13 8.27
C PRO A 43 0.66 -4.20 7.23
N ARG A 44 1.67 -3.43 7.66
CA ARG A 44 2.41 -2.49 6.82
C ARG A 44 3.80 -3.04 6.51
N TYR A 45 4.15 -3.02 5.24
CA TYR A 45 5.46 -3.36 4.71
C TYR A 45 6.14 -2.08 4.23
N TRP A 46 7.26 -1.78 4.87
CA TRP A 46 8.00 -0.55 4.62
C TRP A 46 9.49 -0.89 4.50
N PRO A 47 10.05 -0.80 3.28
CA PRO A 47 11.44 -1.20 3.05
C PRO A 47 12.46 -0.30 3.75
N ASN A 48 12.09 0.94 4.12
CA ASN A 48 13.02 1.96 4.61
C ASN A 48 14.27 2.06 3.70
N ALA A 49 14.05 2.03 2.39
CA ALA A 49 15.11 1.88 1.40
C ALA A 49 15.55 3.24 0.86
N GLN A 50 16.86 3.42 0.72
CA GLN A 50 17.42 4.65 0.12
C GLN A 50 17.60 4.54 -1.39
N LYS A 51 17.80 3.31 -1.86
CA LYS A 51 18.13 2.99 -3.25
C LYS A 51 16.98 2.21 -3.86
N LEU A 52 16.74 2.47 -5.15
CA LEU A 52 15.72 1.77 -5.92
C LEU A 52 15.95 0.25 -5.94
N THR A 53 17.19 -0.21 -6.02
CA THR A 53 17.52 -1.65 -6.01
C THR A 53 17.13 -2.33 -4.70
N THR A 54 17.47 -1.72 -3.56
CA THR A 54 17.08 -2.22 -2.24
C THR A 54 15.56 -2.24 -2.06
N PHE A 55 14.88 -1.23 -2.59
CA PHE A 55 13.43 -1.20 -2.64
C PHE A 55 12.88 -2.37 -3.47
N GLU A 56 13.41 -2.58 -4.69
CA GLU A 56 12.97 -3.64 -5.58
C GLU A 56 13.15 -5.03 -4.97
N ASP A 57 14.33 -5.31 -4.40
CA ASP A 57 14.64 -6.58 -3.75
C ASP A 57 13.68 -6.88 -2.60
N TYR A 58 13.38 -5.87 -1.77
CA TYR A 58 12.44 -5.99 -0.68
C TYR A 58 11.02 -6.29 -1.18
N VAL A 59 10.56 -5.60 -2.23
CA VAL A 59 9.22 -5.81 -2.77
C VAL A 59 9.08 -7.19 -3.43
N ARG A 60 10.12 -7.69 -4.10
CA ARG A 60 10.13 -9.05 -4.66
C ARG A 60 10.08 -10.10 -3.55
N PHE A 61 10.86 -9.94 -2.49
CA PHE A 61 10.77 -10.78 -1.30
C PHE A 61 9.36 -10.75 -0.69
N TYR A 62 8.77 -9.56 -0.59
CA TYR A 62 7.43 -9.36 -0.08
C TYR A 62 6.36 -10.09 -0.89
N ILE A 63 6.36 -9.93 -2.22
CA ILE A 63 5.42 -10.61 -3.13
C ILE A 63 5.47 -12.12 -2.90
N ASN A 64 6.66 -12.71 -2.76
CA ASN A 64 6.82 -14.14 -2.49
C ASN A 64 6.27 -14.53 -1.12
N LYS A 65 6.39 -13.66 -0.11
CA LYS A 65 5.86 -13.90 1.24
C LYS A 65 4.33 -13.89 1.25
N ILE A 66 3.70 -12.91 0.61
CA ILE A 66 2.24 -12.74 0.67
C ILE A 66 1.45 -13.62 -0.28
N GLN A 67 2.09 -14.32 -1.23
CA GLN A 67 1.41 -15.30 -2.07
C GLN A 67 0.67 -16.38 -1.27
N ASN A 68 1.07 -16.61 -0.01
CA ASN A 68 0.46 -17.60 0.88
C ASN A 68 -0.38 -16.98 2.01
N ASP A 69 -0.44 -15.65 2.14
CA ASP A 69 -1.21 -14.96 3.18
C ASP A 69 -2.55 -14.46 2.63
N SER A 70 -3.66 -14.75 3.32
CA SER A 70 -5.02 -14.40 2.90
C SER A 70 -5.52 -13.04 3.43
N GLY A 71 -4.62 -12.10 3.71
CA GLY A 71 -4.92 -10.83 4.38
C GLY A 71 -4.77 -9.57 3.51
N VAL A 72 -5.48 -8.50 3.88
CA VAL A 72 -5.23 -7.15 3.36
C VAL A 72 -3.91 -6.64 3.93
N THR A 73 -3.08 -6.06 3.08
CA THR A 73 -1.75 -5.55 3.42
C THR A 73 -1.47 -4.20 2.76
N VAL A 74 -0.54 -3.43 3.33
CA VAL A 74 -0.12 -2.13 2.78
C VAL A 74 1.37 -2.16 2.44
N LEU A 75 1.73 -1.79 1.20
CA LEU A 75 3.10 -1.43 0.82
C LEU A 75 3.29 0.08 0.92
N MET A 76 4.32 0.52 1.64
CA MET A 76 4.83 1.90 1.59
C MET A 76 5.84 2.02 0.45
N ALA A 77 5.40 2.54 -0.69
CA ALA A 77 6.17 2.64 -1.92
C ALA A 77 6.92 3.99 -2.01
N GLU A 78 7.79 4.23 -1.04
CA GLU A 78 8.62 5.43 -0.92
C GLU A 78 10.09 5.05 -0.69
N LEU A 79 10.99 5.96 -1.05
CA LEU A 79 12.40 5.90 -0.65
C LEU A 79 12.61 6.82 0.56
N THR A 80 13.47 6.40 1.49
CA THR A 80 13.71 7.11 2.74
C THR A 80 15.14 7.68 2.77
N PRO A 81 15.34 8.97 3.09
CA PRO A 81 16.68 9.55 3.26
C PRO A 81 17.37 9.03 4.53
N ASN A 82 18.71 9.05 4.60
CA ASN A 82 19.40 8.75 5.85
C ASN A 82 19.24 9.93 6.81
N PRO A 83 19.30 9.68 8.13
CA PRO A 83 19.36 10.76 9.12
C PRO A 83 20.49 11.77 8.85
N LEU A 84 21.65 11.31 8.36
CA LEU A 84 22.76 12.20 7.97
C LEU A 84 22.46 13.00 6.69
N ASP A 85 21.69 12.45 5.75
CA ASP A 85 21.28 13.17 4.53
C ASP A 85 20.33 14.33 4.87
N VAL A 86 19.48 14.12 5.89
CA VAL A 86 18.59 15.15 6.45
C VAL A 86 19.39 16.21 7.22
N ILE A 87 20.32 15.80 8.09
CA ILE A 87 21.14 16.70 8.92
C ILE A 87 22.07 17.58 8.08
N PHE A 88 22.71 17.02 7.05
CA PHE A 88 23.65 17.76 6.21
C PHE A 88 22.99 18.40 4.97
N ASN A 89 21.66 18.29 4.82
CA ASN A 89 20.92 18.73 3.64
C ASN A 89 21.55 18.21 2.32
N ARG A 90 22.10 16.98 2.36
CA ARG A 90 22.86 16.35 1.27
C ARG A 90 21.98 15.53 0.33
N GLY A 91 20.72 15.29 0.71
CA GLY A 91 19.71 14.66 -0.14
C GLY A 91 18.89 15.71 -0.86
N TYR A 92 18.63 15.53 -2.16
CA TYR A 92 17.82 16.40 -3.03
C TYR A 92 16.31 16.48 -2.64
N GLY A 93 15.96 16.28 -1.35
CA GLY A 93 14.61 16.33 -0.81
C GLY A 93 13.73 15.14 -1.21
N LEU A 94 12.59 14.99 -0.51
CA LEU A 94 11.61 13.92 -0.77
C LEU A 94 11.12 13.90 -2.22
N ARG A 95 11.02 15.07 -2.87
CA ARG A 95 10.59 15.18 -4.27
C ARG A 95 11.56 14.55 -5.27
N HIS A 96 12.86 14.62 -5.00
CA HIS A 96 13.83 13.96 -5.87
C HIS A 96 13.80 12.45 -5.66
N MET A 97 13.75 12.00 -4.41
CA MET A 97 13.65 10.57 -4.09
C MET A 97 12.37 9.95 -4.67
N SER A 98 11.24 10.66 -4.55
CA SER A 98 9.99 10.26 -5.17
C SER A 98 10.11 10.19 -6.69
N SER A 99 10.78 11.15 -7.34
CA SER A 99 10.96 11.12 -8.80
C SER A 99 11.71 9.87 -9.29
N ILE A 100 12.67 9.38 -8.50
CA ILE A 100 13.44 8.17 -8.81
C ILE A 100 12.55 6.93 -8.72
N VAL A 101 11.81 6.78 -7.63
CA VAL A 101 10.98 5.57 -7.41
C VAL A 101 9.71 5.60 -8.26
N ASN A 102 9.07 6.76 -8.42
CA ASN A 102 7.77 6.90 -9.09
C ASN A 102 7.81 6.52 -10.58
N GLU A 103 8.92 6.79 -11.28
CA GLU A 103 9.08 6.34 -12.67
C GLU A 103 9.08 4.81 -12.77
N SER A 104 9.67 4.15 -11.77
CA SER A 104 9.73 2.68 -11.72
C SER A 104 8.40 2.09 -11.25
N LEU A 105 7.75 2.71 -10.26
CA LEU A 105 6.39 2.34 -9.83
C LEU A 105 5.41 2.39 -11.01
N PHE A 106 5.54 3.39 -11.89
CA PHE A 106 4.72 3.49 -13.09
C PHE A 106 4.78 2.21 -13.92
N LYS A 107 5.99 1.71 -14.19
CA LYS A 107 6.20 0.51 -14.99
C LYS A 107 5.78 -0.75 -14.23
N TRP A 108 6.23 -0.89 -12.99
CA TRP A 108 6.02 -2.11 -12.20
C TRP A 108 4.54 -2.36 -11.90
N PHE A 109 3.80 -1.36 -11.43
CA PHE A 109 2.39 -1.56 -11.05
C PHE A 109 1.46 -1.77 -12.24
N SER A 110 1.89 -1.46 -13.46
CA SER A 110 1.16 -1.87 -14.68
C SER A 110 1.36 -3.34 -15.04
N MET A 111 2.35 -4.03 -14.47
CA MET A 111 2.72 -5.39 -14.86
C MET A 111 2.17 -6.47 -13.91
N PRO A 112 1.78 -7.66 -14.43
CA PRO A 112 1.21 -8.73 -13.62
C PRO A 112 2.11 -9.25 -12.51
N GLU A 113 3.42 -9.20 -12.68
CA GLU A 113 4.41 -9.63 -11.69
C GLU A 113 4.34 -8.83 -10.38
N TRP A 114 3.79 -7.61 -10.42
CA TRP A 114 3.67 -6.75 -9.24
C TRP A 114 2.21 -6.43 -8.96
N GLY A 115 1.53 -5.72 -9.86
CA GLY A 115 0.28 -5.03 -9.53
C GLY A 115 -0.86 -5.94 -9.04
N LYS A 116 -0.91 -7.21 -9.47
CA LYS A 116 -1.93 -8.16 -9.01
C LYS A 116 -1.80 -8.55 -7.52
N HIS A 117 -0.62 -8.42 -6.94
CA HIS A 117 -0.28 -8.93 -5.61
C HIS A 117 -0.61 -7.96 -4.47
N PHE A 118 -0.93 -6.69 -4.76
CA PHE A 118 -1.13 -5.68 -3.72
C PHE A 118 -2.61 -5.39 -3.46
N ASN A 119 -2.92 -4.98 -2.22
CA ASN A 119 -4.22 -4.45 -1.84
C ASN A 119 -4.17 -2.92 -1.69
N ILE A 120 -3.21 -2.43 -0.91
CA ILE A 120 -3.03 -1.00 -0.64
C ILE A 120 -1.57 -0.64 -0.94
N VAL A 121 -1.36 0.44 -1.68
CA VAL A 121 -0.05 1.00 -1.99
C VAL A 121 -0.07 2.47 -1.63
N ALA A 122 0.75 2.86 -0.67
CA ALA A 122 0.96 4.25 -0.30
C ALA A 122 2.16 4.80 -1.06
N VAL A 123 2.03 5.98 -1.69
CA VAL A 123 3.08 6.60 -2.51
C VAL A 123 3.26 8.06 -2.13
N ASP A 124 4.46 8.59 -2.35
CA ASP A 124 4.72 10.03 -2.33
C ASP A 124 4.26 10.68 -3.64
N PHE A 125 3.58 11.83 -3.52
CA PHE A 125 3.07 12.63 -4.65
C PHE A 125 2.24 11.82 -5.65
N LEU A 126 1.05 11.40 -5.24
CA LEU A 126 0.10 10.55 -6.00
C LEU A 126 0.02 10.87 -7.51
N GLN A 127 -0.07 12.15 -7.87
CA GLN A 127 -0.19 12.62 -9.26
C GLN A 127 1.05 12.37 -10.14
N SER A 128 2.19 12.04 -9.54
CA SER A 128 3.43 11.71 -10.27
C SER A 128 3.61 10.21 -10.50
N THR A 129 2.57 9.42 -10.23
CA THR A 129 2.52 7.96 -10.43
C THR A 129 1.30 7.61 -11.28
N ASN A 130 1.22 6.38 -11.80
CA ASN A 130 -0.02 5.83 -12.39
C ASN A 130 -0.79 4.92 -11.43
N ILE A 131 -0.57 5.04 -10.12
CA ILE A 131 -1.05 4.05 -9.15
C ILE A 131 -2.58 3.95 -9.13
N ILE A 132 -3.28 5.05 -9.44
CA ILE A 132 -4.75 5.08 -9.57
C ILE A 132 -5.20 4.20 -10.74
N ASP A 133 -4.61 4.39 -11.92
CA ASP A 133 -4.95 3.62 -13.12
C ASP A 133 -4.62 2.13 -12.93
N ALA A 134 -3.46 1.84 -12.34
CA ALA A 134 -3.08 0.48 -11.98
C ALA A 134 -4.09 -0.14 -11.00
N ALA A 135 -4.49 0.59 -9.95
CA ALA A 135 -5.47 0.11 -8.99
C ALA A 135 -6.83 -0.19 -9.65
N ILE A 136 -7.31 0.68 -10.54
CA ILE A 136 -8.55 0.44 -11.31
C ILE A 136 -8.37 -0.80 -12.19
N HIS A 137 -7.28 -0.89 -12.94
CA HIS A 137 -6.98 -1.99 -13.86
C HIS A 137 -6.94 -3.36 -13.17
N TRP A 138 -6.28 -3.47 -12.02
CA TRP A 138 -6.18 -4.74 -11.31
C TRP A 138 -7.47 -5.10 -10.58
N ASN A 139 -8.22 -4.12 -10.07
CA ASN A 139 -9.50 -4.39 -9.43
C ASN A 139 -10.58 -4.82 -10.44
N THR A 140 -10.62 -4.25 -11.65
CA THR A 140 -11.54 -4.75 -12.71
C THR A 140 -11.24 -6.18 -13.11
N LYS A 141 -9.95 -6.56 -13.15
CA LYS A 141 -9.52 -7.95 -13.38
C LYS A 141 -9.85 -8.92 -12.23
N LYS A 142 -9.88 -8.44 -10.98
CA LYS A 142 -10.28 -9.23 -9.79
C LYS A 142 -11.79 -9.44 -9.71
N ILE A 143 -12.59 -8.48 -10.21
CA ILE A 143 -14.06 -8.54 -10.21
C ILE A 143 -14.61 -9.53 -11.24
N ILE A 144 -13.88 -9.77 -12.35
CA ILE A 144 -14.21 -10.84 -13.28
C ILE A 144 -13.78 -12.15 -12.60
N PRO A 145 -14.72 -13.03 -12.17
CA PRO A 145 -14.32 -14.33 -11.68
C PRO A 145 -13.54 -15.01 -12.79
N SER A 146 -12.33 -15.47 -12.50
CA SER A 146 -11.78 -16.57 -13.28
C SER A 146 -12.72 -17.74 -13.04
N ASN A 147 -13.73 -17.89 -13.90
CA ASN A 147 -14.50 -19.11 -14.00
C ASN A 147 -13.49 -20.24 -14.20
N LYS A 148 -13.22 -20.97 -13.13
CA LYS A 148 -12.56 -22.26 -13.10
C LYS A 148 -13.44 -23.17 -12.28
#